data_AF-A0A383DVW6-F1
#
_entry.id   AF-A0A383DVW6-F1
#
_cell.length_a   1.000
_cell.length_b   1.000
_cell.length_c   1.000
_cell.angle_alpha   90.00
_cell.angle_beta   90.00
_cell.angle_gamma   90.00
#
_symmetry.space_group_name_H-M   'P 1'
#
loop_
_entity.id
_entity.type
_entity.pdbx_description
1 polymer ?
#
loop_
_entity_poly.entity_id
_entity_poly.type
_entity_poly.pdbx_seq_one_letter_code
_entity_poly.pdbx_strand_id
1 'polypeptide(L)'
;FLDQALFAKFILEIVNYMEHYGLARSTEKPIGPEHSWNTNKRMSTMVLFSLTRHSAHHEKPKVNFWKLDSYENAPQMPYGYLTTLVICLIPPLWYRIINPGLNKWEQKYSLA
;
A
#
# COMPACT_ATOMS: atom_id res chain seq x y z
N PHE A 1 6.07 22.06 18.20
CA PHE A 1 4.86 22.06 17.36
C PHE A 1 5.22 21.84 15.88
N LEU A 2 6.03 22.71 15.26
CA LEU A 2 6.40 22.57 13.84
C LEU A 2 7.19 21.28 13.53
N ASP A 3 8.17 20.92 14.36
CA ASP A 3 8.96 19.71 14.12
C ASP A 3 8.12 18.43 14.14
N GLN A 4 7.16 18.34 15.08
CA GLN A 4 6.21 17.24 15.14
C GLN A 4 5.30 17.19 13.91
N ALA A 5 4.84 18.35 13.42
CA ALA A 5 4.02 18.43 12.22
C ALA A 5 4.81 18.01 10.97
N LEU A 6 6.06 18.47 10.84
CA LEU A 6 6.95 18.07 9.75
C LEU A 6 7.25 16.58 9.78
N PHE A 7 7.53 16.02 10.96
CA PHE A 7 7.77 14.60 11.13
C PHE A 7 6.54 13.75 10.79
N ALA A 8 5.35 14.14 11.26
CA ALA A 8 4.10 13.48 10.93
C ALA A 8 3.81 13.52 9.42
N LYS A 9 4.01 14.69 8.78
CA LYS A 9 3.85 14.84 7.34
C LYS A 9 4.86 14.00 6.56
N PHE A 10 6.11 13.96 6.99
CA PHE A 10 7.15 13.15 6.37
C PHE A 10 6.79 11.66 6.40
N ILE A 11 6.35 11.13 7.55
CA ILE A 11 5.89 9.74 7.64
C ILE A 11 4.68 9.50 6.74
N LEU A 12 3.71 10.41 6.74
CA LEU A 12 2.52 10.30 5.89
C LEU A 12 2.89 10.21 4.40
N GLU A 13 3.86 11.01 3.95
CA GLU A 13 4.30 10.97 2.55
C GLU A 13 5.04 9.68 2.20
N ILE A 14 5.83 9.11 3.10
CA ILE A 14 6.46 7.80 2.86
C ILE A 14 5.39 6.74 2.69
N VAL A 15 4.40 6.72 3.59
CA VAL A 15 3.28 5.77 3.56
C VAL A 15 2.48 5.92 2.28
N ASN A 16 2.09 7.14 1.94
CA ASN A 16 1.39 7.45 0.69
C ASN A 16 2.18 6.96 -0.54
N TYR A 17 3.48 7.23 -0.57
CA TYR A 17 4.34 6.79 -1.68
C TYR A 17 4.39 5.26 -1.77
N MET A 18 4.69 4.55 -0.69
CA MET A 18 4.85 3.09 -0.74
C MET A 18 3.53 2.35 -1.02
N GLU A 19 2.39 2.89 -0.58
CA GLU A 19 1.06 2.30 -0.82
C GLU A 19 0.57 2.48 -2.25
N HIS A 20 0.97 3.57 -2.91
CA HIS A 20 0.54 3.95 -4.26
C HIS A 20 1.64 3.80 -5.32
N TYR A 21 2.76 3.16 -4.99
CA TYR A 21 3.90 3.07 -5.88
C TYR A 21 3.61 2.22 -7.13
N GLY A 22 3.77 2.84 -8.30
CA GLY A 22 3.91 2.18 -9.61
C GLY A 22 2.65 1.53 -10.20
N LEU A 23 1.69 1.11 -9.38
CA LEU A 23 0.48 0.45 -9.85
C LEU A 23 -0.38 1.43 -10.68
N ALA A 24 -0.76 1.00 -11.88
CA ALA A 24 -1.54 1.79 -12.82
C ALA A 24 -2.96 1.24 -13.00
N ARG A 25 -3.88 2.12 -13.39
CA ARG A 25 -5.29 1.82 -13.67
C ARG A 25 -5.72 2.55 -14.93
N SER A 26 -6.50 1.90 -15.80
CA SER A 26 -7.21 2.61 -16.86
C SER A 26 -8.26 3.55 -16.27
N THR A 27 -8.28 4.81 -16.69
CA THR A 27 -9.17 5.84 -16.14
C THR A 27 -10.65 5.46 -16.21
N GLU A 28 -11.04 4.63 -17.18
CA GLU A 28 -12.40 4.15 -17.42
C GLU A 28 -12.85 3.03 -16.47
N LYS A 29 -11.92 2.30 -15.84
CA LYS A 29 -12.23 1.19 -14.93
C LYS A 29 -12.37 1.69 -13.49
N PRO A 30 -13.29 1.15 -12.67
CA PRO A 30 -13.37 1.53 -11.26
C PRO A 30 -12.10 1.13 -10.48
N ILE A 31 -11.90 1.73 -9.30
CA ILE A 31 -10.79 1.36 -8.40
C ILE A 31 -11.11 -0.01 -7.78
N GLY A 32 -10.39 -1.03 -8.22
CA GLY A 32 -10.33 -2.35 -7.59
C GLY A 32 -9.13 -2.56 -6.65
N PRO A 33 -9.08 -3.71 -5.94
CA PRO A 33 -8.01 -4.06 -5.01
C PRO A 33 -6.59 -4.06 -5.59
N GLU A 34 -6.46 -4.29 -6.89
CA GLU A 34 -5.21 -4.36 -7.64
C GLU A 34 -4.49 -3.02 -7.79
N HIS A 35 -5.14 -1.89 -7.49
CA HIS A 35 -4.61 -0.55 -7.75
C HIS A 35 -3.89 0.09 -6.56
N SER A 36 -3.61 -0.67 -5.51
CA SER A 36 -2.87 -0.20 -4.34
C SER A 36 -2.19 -1.36 -3.63
N TRP A 37 -1.09 -1.07 -2.94
CA TRP A 37 -0.39 -2.04 -2.10
C TRP A 37 -1.09 -2.20 -0.74
N ASN A 38 -1.14 -3.43 -0.24
CA ASN A 38 -1.84 -3.84 0.97
C ASN A 38 -0.93 -4.64 1.90
N THR A 39 -1.33 -4.84 3.16
CA THR A 39 -0.73 -5.89 3.98
C THR A 39 -1.72 -6.52 4.95
N ASN A 40 -1.71 -7.85 5.01
CA ASN A 40 -2.49 -8.64 5.98
C ASN A 40 -1.61 -9.17 7.13
N LYS A 41 -0.40 -8.64 7.32
CA LYS A 41 0.50 -9.08 8.40
C LYS A 41 -0.08 -8.68 9.75
N ARG A 42 -0.42 -9.68 10.58
CA ARG A 42 -1.10 -9.51 11.89
C ARG A 42 -0.52 -8.40 12.76
N MET A 43 0.81 -8.35 12.92
CA MET A 43 1.46 -7.33 13.75
C MET A 43 1.19 -5.91 13.20
N SER A 44 1.38 -5.70 11.91
CA SER A 44 1.10 -4.42 11.27
C SER A 44 -0.38 -4.03 11.38
N THR A 45 -1.28 -4.98 11.15
CA THR A 45 -2.73 -4.77 11.28
C THR A 45 -3.13 -4.39 12.70
N MET A 46 -2.57 -5.02 13.73
CA MET A 46 -2.87 -4.68 15.13
C MET A 46 -2.33 -3.29 15.50
N VAL A 47 -1.05 -3.03 15.23
CA VAL A 47 -0.39 -1.76 15.60
C VAL A 47 -1.04 -0.57 14.90
N LEU A 48 -1.46 -0.75 13.65
CA LEU A 48 -2.04 0.32 12.84
C LEU A 48 -3.57 0.27 12.80
N PHE A 49 -4.22 -0.45 13.71
CA PHE A 49 -5.70 -0.52 13.79
C PHE A 49 -6.39 -0.84 12.45
N SER A 50 -5.84 -1.82 11.72
CA SER A 50 -6.29 -2.25 10.39
C SER A 50 -6.17 -1.22 9.28
N LEU A 51 -5.38 -0.15 9.45
CA LEU A 51 -4.94 0.74 8.37
C LEU A 51 -4.37 -0.06 7.19
N THR A 52 -3.76 -1.21 7.47
CA THR A 52 -3.14 -2.07 6.48
C THR A 52 -4.10 -2.64 5.43
N ARG A 53 -5.42 -2.54 5.62
CA ARG A 53 -6.48 -2.94 4.68
C ARG A 53 -6.71 -1.88 3.60
N HIS A 54 -5.62 -1.37 3.04
CA HIS A 54 -5.57 -0.19 2.18
C HIS A 54 -6.36 -0.38 0.89
N SER A 55 -6.18 -1.53 0.23
CA SER A 55 -6.91 -1.85 -1.00
C SER A 55 -8.43 -1.85 -0.80
N ALA A 56 -8.91 -2.38 0.33
CA ALA A 56 -10.34 -2.35 0.66
C ALA A 56 -10.84 -0.94 0.97
N HIS A 57 -10.02 -0.10 1.61
CA HIS A 57 -10.35 1.30 1.82
C HIS A 57 -10.51 2.04 0.49
N HIS A 58 -9.62 1.82 -0.48
CA HIS A 58 -9.69 2.49 -1.78
C HIS A 58 -10.79 1.96 -2.70
N GLU A 59 -11.10 0.66 -2.65
CA GLU A 59 -12.23 0.08 -3.37
C GLU A 59 -13.57 0.53 -2.76
N LYS A 60 -13.67 0.52 -1.41
CA LYS A 60 -14.91 0.77 -0.66
C LYS A 60 -14.72 1.88 0.39
N PRO A 61 -14.48 3.14 -0.03
CA PRO A 61 -14.09 4.22 0.89
C PRO A 61 -15.18 4.63 1.90
N LYS A 62 -16.44 4.25 1.64
CA LYS A 62 -17.57 4.52 2.53
C LYS A 62 -17.73 3.48 3.64
N VAL A 63 -16.97 2.39 3.62
CA VAL A 63 -17.02 1.34 4.64
C VAL A 63 -16.19 1.76 5.84
N ASN A 64 -16.77 1.64 7.03
CA ASN A 64 -16.07 1.93 8.28
C ASN A 64 -14.83 1.03 8.43
N PHE A 65 -13.74 1.57 8.98
CA PHE A 65 -12.44 0.89 8.99
C PHE A 65 -12.45 -0.51 9.64
N TRP A 66 -13.27 -0.72 10.68
CA TRP A 66 -13.40 -2.03 11.36
C TRP A 66 -14.16 -3.08 10.55
N LYS A 67 -14.86 -2.69 9.48
CA LYS A 67 -15.59 -3.58 8.57
C LYS A 67 -14.87 -3.81 7.24
N LEU A 68 -13.67 -3.24 7.05
CA LEU A 68 -12.92 -3.42 5.81
C LEU A 68 -12.53 -4.89 5.63
N ASP A 69 -12.64 -5.41 4.42
CA ASP A 69 -12.22 -6.76 4.09
C ASP A 69 -10.68 -6.86 4.03
N SER A 70 -10.12 -8.04 4.31
CA SER A 70 -8.73 -8.35 3.96
C SER A 70 -8.69 -9.00 2.59
N TYR A 71 -7.86 -8.49 1.68
CA TYR A 71 -7.68 -9.07 0.35
C TYR A 71 -6.36 -9.83 0.26
N GLU A 72 -6.45 -11.13 -0.04
CA GLU A 72 -5.29 -11.97 -0.37
C GLU A 72 -4.86 -11.77 -1.84
N ASN A 73 -5.83 -11.46 -2.70
CA ASN A 73 -5.64 -11.25 -4.14
C ASN A 73 -5.42 -9.78 -4.49
N ALA A 74 -4.66 -9.05 -3.66
CA ALA A 74 -4.23 -7.68 -3.91
C ALA A 74 -2.69 -7.60 -3.82
N PRO A 75 -2.03 -6.62 -4.45
CA PRO A 75 -0.60 -6.39 -4.29
C PRO A 75 -0.25 -6.30 -2.80
N GLN A 76 0.63 -7.18 -2.31
CA GLN A 76 1.00 -7.22 -0.90
C GLN A 76 2.41 -6.67 -0.69
N MET A 77 2.57 -5.85 0.34
CA MET A 77 3.89 -5.49 0.85
C MET A 77 4.55 -6.71 1.48
N PRO A 78 5.78 -7.06 1.08
CA PRO A 78 6.40 -8.33 1.46
C PRO A 78 6.65 -8.47 2.97
N TYR A 79 7.01 -7.37 3.63
CA TYR A 79 7.50 -7.38 5.03
C TYR A 79 6.58 -6.69 6.04
N GLY A 80 5.36 -6.31 5.63
CA GLY A 80 4.48 -5.49 6.46
C GLY A 80 4.94 -4.04 6.56
N TYR A 81 4.22 -3.23 7.34
CA TYR A 81 4.27 -1.77 7.20
C TYR A 81 5.59 -1.15 7.69
N LEU A 82 5.98 -1.41 8.93
CA LEU A 82 7.16 -0.78 9.54
C LEU A 82 8.45 -1.11 8.80
N THR A 83 8.64 -2.38 8.43
CA THR A 83 9.81 -2.83 7.67
C THR A 83 9.82 -2.19 6.27
N THR A 84 8.66 -2.13 5.62
CA THR A 84 8.54 -1.54 4.28
C THR A 84 8.79 -0.02 4.30
N LEU A 85 8.36 0.68 5.35
CA LEU A 85 8.66 2.10 5.57
C LEU A 85 10.17 2.34 5.61
N VAL A 86 10.93 1.54 6.38
CA VAL A 86 12.39 1.66 6.46
C VAL A 86 13.05 1.33 5.12
N ILE A 87 12.60 0.27 4.44
CA ILE A 87 13.11 -0.11 3.12
C ILE A 87 12.87 1.01 2.09
N CYS A 88 11.71 1.66 2.12
CA CYS A 88 11.33 2.72 1.20
C CYS A 88 12.30 3.92 1.25
N LEU A 89 12.94 4.16 2.40
CA LEU A 89 13.93 5.22 2.57
C LEU A 89 15.31 4.89 1.96
N ILE A 90 15.51 3.66 1.46
CA ILE A 90 16.74 3.21 0.84
C ILE A 90 16.43 2.83 -0.61
N PRO A 91 16.47 3.78 -1.58
CA PRO A 91 15.95 3.56 -2.93
C PRO A 91 16.51 2.31 -3.64
N PRO A 92 17.82 2.01 -3.60
CA PRO A 92 18.33 0.79 -4.24
C PRO A 92 17.75 -0.50 -3.66
N LEU A 93 17.44 -0.52 -2.36
CA LEU A 93 16.83 -1.67 -1.70
C LEU A 93 15.33 -1.76 -1.99
N TRP A 94 14.65 -0.62 -1.96
CA TRP A 94 13.24 -0.49 -2.34
C TRP A 94 12.97 -1.06 -3.73
N TYR A 95 13.68 -0.58 -4.75
CA TYR A 95 13.48 -1.02 -6.14
C TYR A 95 13.77 -2.52 -6.33
N ARG A 96 14.80 -3.05 -5.65
CA ARG A 96 15.13 -4.49 -5.70
C ARG A 96 14.00 -5.36 -5.13
N ILE A 97 13.27 -4.88 -4.12
CA ILE A 97 12.23 -5.63 -3.43
C ILE A 97 10.86 -5.47 -4.11
N ILE A 98 10.50 -4.24 -4.49
CA ILE A 98 9.13 -3.93 -4.97
C ILE A 98 8.95 -4.26 -6.46
N ASN A 99 9.96 -4.02 -7.30
CA ASN A 99 9.83 -4.12 -8.75
C ASN A 99 9.43 -5.52 -9.24
N PRO A 100 9.92 -6.64 -8.68
CA PRO A 100 9.46 -7.98 -9.09
C PRO A 100 7.95 -8.17 -8.89
N GLY A 101 7.41 -7.66 -7.78
CA GLY A 101 5.98 -7.68 -7.50
C GLY A 101 5.21 -6.76 -8.44
N LEU A 102 5.70 -5.54 -8.62
CA LEU A 102 5.09 -4.54 -9.51
C LEU A 102 4.98 -5.08 -10.93
N ASN A 103 6.07 -5.57 -11.51
CA ASN A 103 6.11 -6.10 -12.87
C ASN A 103 5.12 -7.26 -13.06
N LYS A 104 4.97 -8.13 -12.05
CA LYS A 104 4.00 -9.24 -12.09
C LYS A 104 2.56 -8.73 -12.14
N TRP A 105 2.25 -7.69 -11.37
CA TRP A 105 0.93 -7.07 -11.37
C TRP A 105 0.66 -6.30 -12.65
N GLU A 106 1.62 -5.51 -13.11
CA GLU A 106 1.53 -4.82 -14.39
C GLU A 106 1.24 -5.81 -15.51
N GLN A 107 2.02 -6.89 -15.68
CA GLN A 107 1.74 -7.88 -16.73
C GLN A 107 0.34 -8.49 -16.65
N LYS A 108 -0.16 -8.75 -15.43
CA LYS A 108 -1.49 -9.37 -15.25
C LYS A 108 -2.64 -8.40 -15.56
N TYR A 109 -2.48 -7.10 -15.33
CA TYR A 109 -3.58 -6.12 -15.42
C TYR A 109 -3.43 -5.07 -16.53
N SER A 110 -2.23 -4.91 -17.11
CA SER A 110 -1.97 -4.05 -18.28
C SER A 110 -2.33 -4.71 -19.60
N LEU A 111 -2.52 -6.04 -19.61
CA LEU A 111 -3.02 -6.80 -20.77
C LEU A 111 -4.55 -6.85 -20.85
N ALA A 112 -5.27 -6.04 -20.05
CA ALA A 112 -6.74 -6.07 -19.93
C ALA A 112 -7.41 -4.71 -20.12
#